data_AF-A0A928I9S3-F1
#
_entry.id   AF-A0A928I9S3-F1
#
_cell.length_a   1.000
_cell.length_b   1.000
_cell.length_c   1.000
_cell.angle_alpha   90.00
_cell.angle_beta   90.00
_cell.angle_gamma   90.00
#
_symmetry.space_group_name_H-M   'P 1'
#
loop_
_entity.id
_entity.type
_entity.pdbx_description
1 polymer ?
#
loop_
_entity_poly.entity_id
_entity_poly.type
_entity_poly.pdbx_seq_one_letter_code
_entity_poly.pdbx_strand_id
1 'polypeptide(L)'
;MLYCKLLGAGLLLGCGLLVGALHATLLRRRVQQMEAFLTLLTALREQIDRYAAPLQSALETLDASLLAACGIHERVRQPEELLTAAPLYLSKEGAEALRLFARDVVGVGKEELLRRCDAAIERLRLYGEAARRTLPRDTRAALFLPSATAAVLALLLWD
;
A
#
# COMPACT_ATOMS: atom_id res chain seq x y z
N MET A 1 12.57 42.50 13.49
CA MET A 1 11.28 41.75 13.56
C MET A 1 10.85 41.16 12.22
N LEU A 2 10.89 41.93 11.11
CA LEU A 2 10.46 41.43 9.78
C LEU A 2 11.25 40.19 9.31
N TYR A 3 12.57 40.16 9.55
CA TYR A 3 13.43 39.02 9.22
C TYR A 3 13.00 37.71 9.91
N CYS A 4 12.67 37.75 11.21
CA CYS A 4 12.20 36.56 11.94
C CYS A 4 10.84 36.08 11.43
N LYS A 5 9.97 37.00 11.00
CA LYS A 5 8.66 36.67 10.41
C LYS A 5 8.80 35.97 9.05
N LEU A 6 9.69 36.49 8.18
CA LEU A 6 9.99 35.88 6.88
C LEU A 6 10.66 34.50 7.03
N LEU A 7 11.57 34.36 8.00
CA LEU A 7 12.18 33.07 8.33
C LEU A 7 11.15 32.05 8.82
N GLY A 8 10.23 32.46 9.71
CA GLY A 8 9.15 31.60 10.20
C GLY A 8 8.19 31.16 9.08
N ALA A 9 7.79 32.08 8.21
CA ALA A 9 6.95 31.77 7.04
C ALA A 9 7.65 30.81 6.06
N GLY A 10 8.94 31.05 5.80
CA GLY A 10 9.76 30.17 4.97
C GLY A 10 9.91 28.76 5.57
N LEU A 11 10.10 28.65 6.89
CA LEU A 11 10.19 27.36 7.57
C LEU A 11 8.88 26.58 7.49
N LEU A 12 7.74 27.25 7.69
CA LEU A 12 6.41 26.63 7.61
C LEU A 12 6.09 26.14 6.20
N LEU A 13 6.42 26.93 5.19
CA LEU A 13 6.30 26.52 3.78
C LEU A 13 7.22 25.33 3.47
N GLY A 14 8.47 25.38 3.91
CA GLY A 14 9.43 24.29 3.72
C GLY A 14 8.99 22.98 4.37
N CYS A 15 8.60 23.04 5.65
CA CYS A 15 8.06 21.89 6.38
C CYS A 15 6.78 21.36 5.73
N GLY A 16 5.88 22.25 5.31
CA GLY A 16 4.63 21.87 4.66
C GLY A 16 4.83 21.17 3.32
N LEU A 17 5.72 21.70 2.48
CA LEU A 17 6.11 21.08 1.21
C LEU A 17 6.79 19.72 1.43
N LEU A 18 7.67 19.62 2.43
CA LEU A 18 8.37 18.37 2.75
C LEU A 18 7.39 17.30 3.24
N VAL A 19 6.46 17.64 4.13
CA VAL A 19 5.40 16.74 4.59
C VAL A 19 4.48 16.33 3.44
N GLY A 20 4.08 17.26 2.57
CA GLY A 20 3.28 16.96 1.39
C GLY A 20 3.97 16.03 0.41
N ALA A 21 5.27 16.24 0.16
CA ALA A 21 6.09 15.37 -0.68
C ALA A 21 6.24 13.97 -0.07
N LEU A 22 6.55 13.88 1.23
CA LEU A 22 6.62 12.59 1.94
C LEU A 22 5.28 11.85 1.86
N HIS A 23 4.17 12.55 2.10
CA HIS A 23 2.84 11.96 2.01
C HIS A 23 2.54 11.43 0.61
N ALA A 24 2.86 12.20 -0.44
CA ALA A 24 2.70 11.77 -1.82
C ALA A 24 3.57 10.54 -2.16
N THR A 25 4.80 10.47 -1.67
CA THR A 25 5.67 9.31 -1.88
C THR A 25 5.16 8.06 -1.18
N LEU A 26 4.66 8.18 0.06
CA LEU A 26 4.05 7.07 0.80
C LEU A 26 2.80 6.56 0.09
N LEU A 27 1.97 7.48 -0.43
CA LEU A 27 0.75 7.12 -1.14
C LEU A 27 1.06 6.37 -2.45
N ARG A 28 2.08 6.81 -3.19
CA ARG A 28 2.57 6.08 -4.38
C ARG A 28 3.09 4.69 -4.02
N ARG A 29 3.91 4.58 -2.98
CA ARG A 29 4.43 3.27 -2.51
C ARG A 29 3.30 2.33 -2.10
N ARG A 30 2.27 2.84 -1.42
CA ARG A 30 1.08 2.07 -1.04
C ARG A 30 0.34 1.51 -2.25
N VAL A 31 0.14 2.30 -3.30
CA VAL A 31 -0.51 1.84 -4.54
C VAL A 31 0.35 0.79 -5.24
N GLN A 32 1.65 1.05 -5.38
CA GLN A 32 2.59 0.12 -6.01
C GLN A 32 2.64 -1.23 -5.28
N GLN A 33 2.75 -1.22 -3.95
CA GLN A 33 2.77 -2.44 -3.15
C GLN A 33 1.45 -3.22 -3.29
N MET A 34 0.31 -2.52 -3.30
CA MET A 34 -1.00 -3.15 -3.49
C MET A 34 -1.17 -3.77 -4.89
N GLU A 35 -0.70 -3.10 -5.95
CA GLU A 35 -0.68 -3.66 -7.31
C GLU A 35 0.24 -4.87 -7.41
N ALA A 36 1.37 -4.84 -6.71
CA ALA A 36 2.27 -5.98 -6.60
C ALA A 36 1.59 -7.17 -5.90
N PHE A 37 0.87 -6.94 -4.79
CA PHE A 37 0.11 -8.00 -4.12
C PHE A 37 -1.03 -8.57 -4.98
N LEU A 38 -1.72 -7.73 -5.75
CA LEU A 38 -2.71 -8.19 -6.73
C LEU A 38 -2.09 -9.09 -7.79
N THR A 39 -0.94 -8.67 -8.31
CA THR A 39 -0.18 -9.44 -9.31
C THR A 39 0.29 -10.77 -8.72
N LEU A 40 0.77 -10.76 -7.47
CA LEU A 40 1.21 -11.94 -6.74
C LEU A 40 0.06 -12.93 -6.53
N LEU A 41 -1.10 -12.48 -6.04
CA LEU A 41 -2.27 -13.34 -5.83
C LEU A 41 -2.80 -13.91 -7.15
N THR A 42 -2.77 -13.13 -8.24
CA THR A 42 -3.18 -13.59 -9.57
C THR A 42 -2.22 -14.66 -10.10
N ALA A 43 -0.91 -14.45 -9.96
CA ALA A 43 0.12 -15.42 -10.34
C ALA A 43 0.00 -16.72 -9.51
N LEU A 44 -0.25 -16.59 -8.20
CA LEU A 44 -0.48 -17.72 -7.31
C LEU A 44 -1.71 -18.54 -7.74
N ARG A 45 -2.83 -17.86 -8.03
CA ARG A 45 -4.05 -18.49 -8.56
C ARG A 45 -3.76 -19.27 -9.84
N GLU A 46 -3.07 -18.65 -10.81
CA GLU A 46 -2.72 -19.29 -12.07
C GLU A 46 -1.81 -20.51 -11.88
N GLN A 47 -0.85 -20.45 -10.97
CA GLN A 47 0.03 -21.57 -10.67
C GLN A 47 -0.73 -22.73 -10.01
N ILE A 48 -1.61 -22.44 -9.04
CA ILE A 48 -2.45 -23.45 -8.39
C ILE A 48 -3.38 -24.10 -9.41
N ASP A 49 -3.96 -23.32 -10.31
CA ASP A 49 -4.87 -23.81 -11.34
C ASP A 49 -4.15 -24.71 -12.36
N ARG A 50 -3.04 -24.21 -12.93
CA ARG A 50 -2.28 -24.84 -14.01
C ARG A 50 -1.49 -26.08 -13.57
N TYR A 51 -0.92 -26.08 -12.36
CA TYR A 51 -0.03 -27.15 -11.92
C TYR A 51 -0.63 -28.07 -10.85
N ALA A 52 -1.86 -27.79 -10.37
CA ALA A 52 -2.44 -28.44 -9.18
C ALA A 52 -1.44 -28.47 -7.99
N ALA A 53 -0.55 -27.48 -7.97
CA ALA A 53 0.58 -27.43 -7.07
C ALA A 53 0.06 -27.18 -5.64
N PRO A 54 0.56 -27.90 -4.62
CA PRO A 54 0.26 -27.54 -3.25
C PRO A 54 0.74 -26.10 -3.02
N LEU A 55 -0.06 -25.30 -2.32
CA LEU A 55 0.17 -23.88 -2.08
C LEU A 55 1.64 -23.56 -1.73
N GLN A 56 2.27 -24.37 -0.89
CA GLN A 56 3.68 -24.20 -0.49
C GLN A 56 4.64 -24.21 -1.69
N SER A 57 4.45 -25.11 -2.65
CA SER A 57 5.28 -25.15 -3.87
C SER A 57 5.01 -23.99 -4.82
N ALA A 58 3.78 -23.46 -4.86
CA ALA A 58 3.48 -22.24 -5.60
C ALA A 58 4.16 -21.01 -4.95
N LEU A 59 4.18 -20.95 -3.61
CA LEU A 59 4.89 -19.91 -2.86
C LEU A 59 6.41 -19.95 -3.08
N GLU A 60 7.00 -21.14 -3.16
CA GLU A 60 8.45 -21.30 -3.40
C GLU A 60 8.88 -20.96 -4.84
N THR A 61 7.96 -21.05 -5.80
CA THR A 61 8.23 -20.78 -7.23
C THR A 61 7.85 -19.37 -7.67
N LEU A 62 7.41 -18.52 -6.75
CA LEU A 62 7.11 -17.12 -6.99
C LEU A 62 8.39 -16.32 -7.29
N ASP A 63 8.28 -15.38 -8.23
CA ASP A 63 9.39 -14.54 -8.64
C ASP A 63 9.85 -13.61 -7.51
N ALA A 64 11.15 -13.61 -7.22
CA ALA A 64 11.78 -12.76 -6.22
C ALA A 64 11.56 -11.26 -6.51
N SER A 65 11.45 -10.89 -7.78
CA SER A 65 11.17 -9.51 -8.19
C SER A 65 9.76 -9.05 -7.77
N LEU A 66 8.76 -9.94 -7.88
CA LEU A 66 7.39 -9.68 -7.44
C LEU A 66 7.31 -9.62 -5.92
N LEU A 67 8.02 -10.50 -5.22
CA LEU A 67 8.13 -10.47 -3.76
C LEU A 67 8.76 -9.16 -3.28
N ALA A 68 9.85 -8.71 -3.93
CA ALA A 68 10.48 -7.45 -3.60
C ALA A 68 9.55 -6.24 -3.83
N ALA A 69 8.72 -6.26 -4.88
CA ALA A 69 7.71 -5.22 -5.12
C ALA A 69 6.60 -5.20 -4.05
N CYS A 70 6.31 -6.36 -3.43
CA CYS A 70 5.45 -6.47 -2.25
C CYS A 70 6.14 -6.03 -0.95
N GLY A 71 7.43 -5.68 -0.98
CA GLY A 71 8.23 -5.35 0.21
C GLY A 71 8.73 -6.58 0.96
N ILE A 72 8.71 -7.75 0.33
CA ILE A 72 9.15 -9.03 0.88
C ILE A 72 10.57 -9.31 0.34
N HIS A 73 11.53 -9.37 1.24
CA HIS A 73 12.94 -9.60 0.89
C HIS A 73 13.42 -11.03 1.19
N GLU A 74 12.57 -11.82 1.85
CA GLU A 74 12.86 -13.20 2.25
C GLU A 74 12.01 -14.19 1.47
N ARG A 75 12.47 -15.44 1.38
CA ARG A 75 11.68 -16.51 0.75
C ARG A 75 10.48 -16.83 1.62
N VAL A 76 9.29 -16.78 1.03
CA VAL A 76 8.02 -17.15 1.66
C VAL A 76 7.77 -18.63 1.43
N ARG A 77 7.64 -19.39 2.51
CA ARG A 77 7.26 -20.81 2.49
C ARG A 77 5.86 -21.02 3.03
N GLN A 78 5.41 -20.14 3.92
CA GLN A 78 4.08 -20.19 4.51
C GLN A 78 3.26 -18.95 4.14
N PRO A 79 1.94 -19.10 3.97
CA PRO A 79 1.09 -17.96 3.65
C PRO A 79 1.09 -16.89 4.76
N GLU A 80 1.39 -17.26 6.00
CA GLU A 80 1.54 -16.32 7.12
C GLU A 80 2.79 -15.44 6.99
N GLU A 81 3.85 -15.93 6.34
CA GLU A 81 5.09 -15.18 6.12
C GLU A 81 4.90 -14.00 5.14
N LEU A 82 3.91 -14.06 4.25
CA LEU A 82 3.52 -12.92 3.41
C LEU A 82 3.10 -11.68 4.23
N LEU A 83 2.65 -11.88 5.47
CA LEU A 83 2.13 -10.83 6.35
C LEU A 83 3.18 -10.29 7.32
N THR A 84 4.16 -11.10 7.69
CA THR A 84 5.25 -10.74 8.59
C THR A 84 6.48 -10.24 7.85
N ALA A 85 6.71 -10.67 6.61
CA ALA A 85 7.92 -10.35 5.85
C ALA A 85 7.89 -8.97 5.15
N ALA A 86 6.78 -8.23 5.18
CA ALA A 86 6.66 -6.92 4.56
C ALA A 86 6.19 -5.83 5.54
N PRO A 87 6.83 -4.65 5.57
CA PRO A 87 6.17 -3.46 6.10
C PRO A 87 4.98 -3.15 5.19
N LEU A 88 3.78 -3.47 5.67
CA LEU A 88 2.53 -3.25 4.95
C LEU A 88 2.28 -1.73 4.90
N TYR A 89 2.62 -1.08 3.78
CA TYR A 89 2.09 0.25 3.46
C TYR A 89 0.61 0.18 3.03
N LEU A 90 0.01 -1.02 3.04
CA LEU A 90 -1.41 -1.26 2.79
C LEU A 90 -2.32 -0.62 3.87
N SER A 91 -3.59 -0.37 3.51
CA SER A 91 -4.62 -0.06 4.50
C SER A 91 -4.76 -1.20 5.50
N LYS A 92 -5.30 -0.87 6.68
CA LYS A 92 -5.79 -1.89 7.63
C LYS A 92 -6.68 -2.93 6.94
N GLU A 93 -7.61 -2.52 6.08
CA GLU A 93 -8.52 -3.45 5.38
C GLU A 93 -7.81 -4.34 4.36
N GLY A 94 -6.82 -3.81 3.63
CA GLY A 94 -6.02 -4.60 2.69
C GLY A 94 -5.15 -5.63 3.40
N ALA A 95 -4.54 -5.24 4.52
CA ALA A 95 -3.80 -6.14 5.39
C ALA A 95 -4.72 -7.21 6.02
N GLU A 96 -5.94 -6.84 6.39
CA GLU A 96 -6.94 -7.75 6.95
C GLU A 96 -7.44 -8.77 5.92
N ALA A 97 -7.64 -8.36 4.66
CA ALA A 97 -7.96 -9.27 3.57
C ALA A 97 -6.85 -10.32 3.34
N LEU A 98 -5.58 -9.89 3.38
CA LEU A 98 -4.43 -10.80 3.30
C LEU A 98 -4.32 -11.71 4.53
N ARG A 99 -4.65 -11.22 5.73
CA ARG A 99 -4.68 -12.02 6.98
C ARG A 99 -5.74 -13.11 6.93
N LEU A 100 -6.94 -12.76 6.50
CA LEU A 100 -8.02 -13.72 6.32
C LEU A 100 -7.62 -14.78 5.30
N PHE A 101 -7.05 -14.37 4.17
CA PHE A 101 -6.51 -15.31 3.19
C PHE A 101 -5.46 -16.25 3.79
N ALA A 102 -4.45 -15.75 4.49
CA ALA A 102 -3.39 -16.60 5.03
C ALA A 102 -3.91 -17.64 6.03
N ARG A 103 -4.85 -17.26 6.88
CA ARG A 103 -5.49 -18.15 7.86
C ARG A 103 -6.39 -19.19 7.19
N ASP A 104 -7.14 -18.77 6.19
CA ASP A 104 -8.17 -19.57 5.55
C ASP A 104 -7.61 -20.49 4.46
N VAL A 105 -6.33 -20.45 4.16
CA VAL A 105 -5.76 -21.20 3.02
C VAL A 105 -5.08 -22.51 3.45
N VAL A 106 -4.86 -22.70 4.75
CA VAL A 106 -4.21 -23.90 5.29
C VAL A 106 -5.17 -25.10 5.29
N GLY A 107 -4.78 -26.19 4.62
CA GLY A 107 -5.47 -27.49 4.70
C GLY A 107 -6.75 -27.62 3.87
N VAL A 108 -7.00 -26.69 2.95
CA VAL A 108 -8.24 -26.66 2.14
C VAL A 108 -8.02 -27.26 0.75
N GLY A 109 -9.05 -27.90 0.19
CA GLY A 109 -9.01 -28.49 -1.15
C GLY A 109 -8.84 -27.45 -2.26
N LYS A 110 -8.33 -27.88 -3.44
CA LYS A 110 -7.97 -27.01 -4.58
C LYS A 110 -9.09 -26.04 -4.99
N GLU A 111 -10.33 -26.51 -5.12
CA GLU A 111 -11.45 -25.67 -5.57
C GLU A 111 -11.78 -24.55 -4.59
N GLU A 112 -11.75 -24.87 -3.30
CA GLU A 112 -12.00 -23.90 -2.23
C GLU A 112 -10.82 -22.93 -2.08
N LEU A 113 -9.58 -23.42 -2.30
CA LEU A 113 -8.40 -22.58 -2.37
C LEU A 113 -8.48 -21.55 -3.50
N LEU A 114 -8.92 -21.96 -4.70
CA LEU A 114 -9.13 -21.06 -5.83
C LEU A 114 -10.24 -20.04 -5.55
N ARG A 115 -11.36 -20.45 -4.95
CA ARG A 115 -12.42 -19.52 -4.51
C ARG A 115 -11.92 -18.49 -3.52
N ARG A 116 -11.06 -18.89 -2.58
CA ARG A 116 -10.47 -17.98 -1.59
C ARG A 116 -9.45 -17.03 -2.21
N CYS A 117 -8.66 -17.48 -3.18
CA CYS A 117 -7.81 -16.61 -3.98
C CYS A 117 -8.65 -15.56 -4.72
N ASP A 118 -9.76 -15.97 -5.34
CA ASP A 118 -10.64 -15.08 -6.10
C ASP A 118 -11.29 -14.03 -5.20
N ALA A 119 -11.79 -14.46 -4.04
CA ALA A 119 -12.35 -13.55 -3.05
C ALA A 119 -11.31 -12.56 -2.52
N ALA A 120 -10.06 -12.99 -2.30
CA ALA A 120 -8.98 -12.12 -1.86
C ALA A 120 -8.59 -11.10 -2.95
N ILE A 121 -8.48 -11.55 -4.21
CA ILE A 121 -8.20 -10.69 -5.38
C ILE A 121 -9.30 -9.65 -5.54
N GLU A 122 -10.56 -10.05 -5.49
CA GLU A 122 -11.70 -9.14 -5.66
C GLU A 122 -11.75 -8.10 -4.54
N ARG A 123 -11.54 -8.51 -3.28
CA ARG A 123 -11.42 -7.58 -2.15
C ARG A 123 -10.27 -6.59 -2.37
N LEU A 124 -9.07 -7.06 -2.71
CA LEU A 124 -7.93 -6.17 -2.96
C LEU A 124 -8.20 -5.22 -4.15
N ARG A 125 -8.88 -5.66 -5.20
CA ARG A 125 -9.26 -4.82 -6.35
C ARG A 125 -10.21 -3.71 -5.95
N LEU A 126 -11.27 -4.02 -5.21
CA LEU A 126 -12.23 -3.04 -4.71
C LEU A 126 -11.54 -1.99 -3.82
N TYR A 127 -10.63 -2.42 -2.95
CA TYR A 127 -9.82 -1.50 -2.16
C TYR A 127 -8.86 -0.66 -3.02
N GLY A 128 -8.28 -1.26 -4.05
CA GLY A 128 -7.38 -0.54 -4.95
C GLY A 128 -8.08 0.53 -5.79
N GLU A 129 -9.30 0.27 -6.23
CA GLU A 129 -10.13 1.27 -6.88
C GLU A 129 -10.55 2.39 -5.92
N ALA A 130 -10.94 2.03 -4.69
CA ALA A 130 -11.29 3.01 -3.67
C ALA A 130 -10.08 3.91 -3.32
N ALA A 131 -8.90 3.31 -3.12
CA ALA A 131 -7.65 4.04 -2.88
C ALA A 131 -7.29 4.94 -4.07
N ARG A 132 -7.36 4.43 -5.31
CA ARG A 132 -7.10 5.24 -6.51
C ARG A 132 -8.05 6.44 -6.63
N ARG A 133 -9.30 6.32 -6.18
CA ARG A 133 -10.28 7.43 -6.18
C ARG A 133 -10.01 8.47 -5.09
N THR A 134 -9.51 8.09 -3.92
CA THR A 134 -9.18 9.03 -2.84
C THR A 134 -7.80 9.68 -3.03
N LEU A 135 -6.88 9.00 -3.71
CA LEU A 135 -5.51 9.43 -3.97
C LEU A 135 -5.36 10.88 -4.47
N PRO A 136 -6.07 11.35 -5.51
CA PRO A 136 -5.92 12.71 -6.00
C PRO A 136 -6.48 13.76 -5.03
N ARG A 137 -7.41 13.39 -4.15
CA ARG A 137 -8.04 14.30 -3.19
C ARG A 137 -7.16 14.51 -1.97
N ASP A 138 -6.56 13.44 -1.46
CA ASP A 138 -5.65 13.47 -0.31
C ASP A 138 -4.30 14.10 -0.67
N THR A 139 -3.76 13.84 -1.86
CA THR A 139 -2.56 14.55 -2.35
C THR A 139 -2.81 16.04 -2.54
N ARG A 140 -3.96 16.43 -3.11
CA ARG A 140 -4.34 17.85 -3.19
C ARG A 140 -4.49 18.46 -1.81
N ALA A 141 -5.24 17.84 -0.90
CA ALA A 141 -5.41 18.36 0.47
C ALA A 141 -4.07 18.51 1.21
N ALA A 142 -3.18 17.52 1.12
CA ALA A 142 -1.86 17.55 1.74
C ALA A 142 -0.95 18.65 1.16
N LEU A 143 -1.11 19.03 -0.10
CA LEU A 143 -0.38 20.14 -0.74
C LEU A 143 -1.03 21.51 -0.48
N PHE A 144 -2.37 21.59 -0.45
CA PHE A 144 -3.08 22.85 -0.29
C PHE A 144 -3.13 23.34 1.17
N LEU A 145 -3.26 22.45 2.15
CA LEU A 145 -3.27 22.81 3.57
C LEU A 145 -2.05 23.65 3.99
N PRO A 146 -0.80 23.24 3.70
CA PRO A 146 0.37 24.03 4.10
C PRO A 146 0.48 25.37 3.37
N SER A 147 0.05 25.46 2.11
CA SER A 147 0.01 26.73 1.39
C SER A 147 -1.04 27.70 1.95
N ALA A 148 -2.21 27.18 2.34
CA ALA A 148 -3.30 27.97 2.90
C ALA A 148 -2.96 28.44 4.33
N THR A 149 -2.37 27.60 5.16
CA THR A 149 -1.93 27.99 6.52
C THR A 149 -0.78 29.00 6.47
N ALA A 150 0.18 28.85 5.54
CA ALA A 150 1.23 29.83 5.34
C ALA A 150 0.69 31.19 4.86
N ALA A 151 -0.27 31.20 3.94
CA ALA A 151 -0.91 32.43 3.46
C ALA A 151 -1.72 33.13 4.58
N VAL A 152 -2.47 32.36 5.39
CA VAL A 152 -3.23 32.88 6.53
C VAL A 152 -2.32 33.43 7.62
N LEU A 153 -1.20 32.75 7.93
CA LEU A 153 -0.19 33.26 8.87
C LEU A 153 0.50 34.51 8.34
N ALA A 154 0.79 34.59 7.04
CA ALA A 154 1.36 35.79 6.43
C ALA A 154 0.40 36.99 6.52
N LEU A 155 -0.90 36.78 6.33
CA LEU A 155 -1.94 37.80 6.48
C LEU A 155 -2.11 38.22 7.95
N LEU A 156 -2.22 37.27 8.89
CA LEU A 156 -2.35 37.53 10.33
C LEU A 156 -1.12 38.18 10.97
N LEU A 157 0.07 38.04 10.36
CA LEU A 157 1.31 38.66 10.84
C LEU A 157 1.62 40.01 10.17
N TRP A 158 0.83 40.39 9.17
CA TRP A 158 0.93 41.66 8.44
C TRP A 158 0.03 42.75 9.06
N ASP A 159 -1.12 42.36 9.62
CA ASP A 159 -1.88 43.17 10.59
C ASP A 159 -1.12 43.25 11.94
#